data_AF-A0A183A9J9-F1
#
_entry.id   AF-A0A183A9J9-F1
#
_cell.length_a   1.000
_cell.length_b   1.000
_cell.length_c   1.000
_cell.angle_alpha   90.00
_cell.angle_beta   90.00
_cell.angle_gamma   90.00
#
_symmetry.space_group_name_H-M   'P 1'
#
loop_
_entity.id
_entity.type
_entity.pdbx_description
1 polymer ?
#
loop_
_entity_poly.entity_id
_entity_poly.type
_entity_poly.pdbx_seq_one_letter_code
_entity_poly.pdbx_strand_id
1 'polypeptide(L)'
;MVTTRPYTDLGMTESENVGLVGRSDKHIVLINSNEVPFYHLVHYFTRETMHNEPQVHDLNIAYFLYYTHMYFAWMQVEPNLSVVAVEQGSNHSELYGANMALPIPALTTMYAPGNITKVLAFVRECYEHVREVNHLNKTAHAFVSTLRTSATLEINQKLVEETTKRFREMSEPGAYHLLWEDQTLMVSF
;
A
#
# COMPACT_ATOMS: atom_id res chain seq x y z
N MET A 1 -13.87 4.07 3.24
CA MET A 1 -15.14 3.95 2.47
C MET A 1 -14.74 3.50 1.07
N VAL A 2 -15.41 2.51 0.47
CA VAL A 2 -15.01 1.92 -0.84
C VAL A 2 -16.09 2.26 -1.87
N THR A 3 -15.73 2.90 -2.99
CA THR A 3 -16.67 3.33 -4.04
C THR A 3 -16.05 3.21 -5.44
N THR A 4 -16.85 2.84 -6.45
CA THR A 4 -16.49 2.80 -7.88
C THR A 4 -17.52 3.60 -8.70
N ARG A 5 -17.08 4.54 -9.57
CA ARG A 5 -17.90 5.17 -10.64
C ARG A 5 -17.04 5.65 -11.83
N PRO A 6 -17.62 5.76 -13.05
CA PRO A 6 -16.89 5.95 -14.30
C PRO A 6 -16.61 7.44 -14.63
N TYR A 7 -15.50 7.66 -15.32
CA TYR A 7 -14.90 8.95 -15.66
C TYR A 7 -15.66 9.71 -16.77
N THR A 8 -15.78 11.03 -16.64
CA THR A 8 -16.12 11.94 -17.75
C THR A 8 -15.08 13.06 -17.79
N ASP A 9 -14.55 13.27 -18.99
CA ASP A 9 -13.42 14.12 -19.34
C ASP A 9 -13.87 15.57 -19.59
N LEU A 10 -13.21 16.56 -18.99
CA LEU A 10 -13.34 17.99 -19.33
C LEU A 10 -12.09 18.79 -18.92
N GLY A 11 -11.25 19.11 -19.92
CA GLY A 11 -10.83 20.49 -20.22
C GLY A 11 -9.67 21.12 -19.45
N MET A 12 -8.59 21.42 -20.18
CA MET A 12 -7.40 22.20 -19.80
C MET A 12 -7.66 23.68 -19.42
N THR A 13 -6.73 24.31 -18.70
CA THR A 13 -6.07 25.60 -19.08
C THR A 13 -4.86 25.97 -18.20
N GLU A 14 -3.89 26.64 -18.86
CA GLU A 14 -2.60 27.28 -18.49
C GLU A 14 -2.65 28.25 -17.28
N SER A 15 -1.61 28.81 -16.66
CA SER A 15 -0.13 28.77 -16.59
C SER A 15 0.25 29.81 -15.51
N GLU A 16 1.34 29.66 -14.74
CA GLU A 16 2.19 30.80 -14.32
C GLU A 16 3.49 30.35 -13.62
N ASN A 17 4.56 31.10 -13.89
CA ASN A 17 5.96 30.79 -13.63
C ASN A 17 6.52 31.78 -12.59
N VAL A 18 7.10 31.34 -11.46
CA VAL A 18 8.00 32.18 -10.63
C VAL A 18 9.09 31.28 -10.02
N GLY A 19 10.35 31.68 -10.20
CA GLY A 19 11.52 30.86 -9.90
C GLY A 19 12.15 30.98 -8.51
N LEU A 20 13.26 30.25 -8.38
CA LEU A 20 14.31 30.22 -7.34
C LEU A 20 14.00 29.42 -6.07
N VAL A 21 14.49 28.18 -6.01
CA VAL A 21 15.63 27.72 -5.18
C VAL A 21 16.03 26.34 -5.75
N GLY A 22 17.32 26.11 -5.97
CA GLY A 22 17.83 24.80 -6.37
C GLY A 22 17.57 23.74 -5.29
N ARG A 23 16.37 23.16 -5.30
CA ARG A 23 16.14 21.82 -4.81
C ARG A 23 16.85 20.90 -5.79
N SER A 24 17.72 20.03 -5.31
CA SER A 24 17.88 18.76 -6.00
C SER A 24 16.48 18.19 -6.09
N ASP A 25 15.88 18.24 -7.28
CA ASP A 25 14.58 17.61 -7.54
C ASP A 25 14.83 16.11 -7.40
N LYS A 26 14.68 15.62 -6.17
CA LYS A 26 14.71 14.20 -5.86
C LYS A 26 13.60 13.56 -6.67
N HIS A 27 13.95 13.04 -7.83
CA HIS A 27 12.98 12.43 -8.71
C HIS A 27 12.58 11.09 -8.12
N ILE A 28 11.38 11.02 -7.55
CA ILE A 28 10.86 9.78 -6.97
C ILE A 28 10.30 8.90 -8.09
N VAL A 29 10.70 7.63 -8.11
CA VAL A 29 10.20 6.61 -9.04
C VAL A 29 9.51 5.49 -8.27
N LEU A 30 8.53 4.85 -8.93
CA LEU A 30 7.79 3.73 -8.38
C LEU A 30 8.23 2.42 -9.03
N ILE A 31 8.75 1.50 -8.22
CA ILE A 31 9.32 0.22 -8.67
C ILE A 31 8.62 -0.94 -7.97
N ASN A 32 8.79 -2.17 -8.46
CA ASN A 32 8.30 -3.37 -7.77
C ASN A 32 9.09 -3.60 -6.47
N SER A 33 8.45 -4.23 -5.49
CA SER A 33 9.09 -4.51 -4.20
C SER A 33 10.29 -5.46 -4.29
N ASN A 34 10.38 -6.27 -5.34
CA ASN A 34 11.51 -7.18 -5.58
C ASN A 34 12.76 -6.47 -6.16
N GLU A 35 12.65 -5.20 -6.53
CA GLU A 35 13.77 -4.37 -7.03
C GLU A 35 14.52 -3.64 -5.91
N VAL A 36 14.08 -3.81 -4.66
CA VAL A 36 14.67 -3.22 -3.45
C VAL A 36 15.26 -4.33 -2.58
N PRO A 37 16.42 -4.12 -1.92
CA PRO A 37 16.93 -5.08 -0.95
C PRO A 37 15.89 -5.43 0.11
N PHE A 38 15.54 -6.71 0.22
CA PHE A 38 14.44 -7.18 1.06
C PHE A 38 14.53 -6.70 2.52
N TYR A 39 15.72 -6.80 3.13
CA TYR A 39 15.92 -6.35 4.52
C TYR A 39 15.66 -4.85 4.69
N HIS A 40 15.99 -4.05 3.67
CA HIS A 40 15.86 -2.61 3.69
C HIS A 40 14.37 -2.21 3.63
N LEU A 41 13.61 -2.86 2.74
CA LEU A 41 12.16 -2.70 2.65
C LEU A 41 11.45 -3.06 3.95
N VAL A 42 11.75 -4.24 4.52
CA VAL A 42 11.15 -4.69 5.79
C VAL A 42 11.48 -3.70 6.92
N HIS A 43 12.73 -3.25 7.00
CA HIS A 43 13.16 -2.31 8.02
C HIS A 43 12.47 -0.95 7.91
N TYR A 44 12.46 -0.37 6.70
CA TYR A 44 11.76 0.88 6.41
C TYR A 44 10.28 0.78 6.78
N PHE A 45 9.58 -0.22 6.23
CA PHE A 45 8.14 -0.38 6.43
C PHE A 45 7.78 -0.57 7.91
N THR A 46 8.54 -1.38 8.62
CA THR A 46 8.36 -1.63 10.06
C THR A 46 8.50 -0.35 10.87
N ARG A 47 9.55 0.44 10.61
CA ARG A 47 9.80 1.68 11.35
C ARG A 47 8.72 2.71 11.11
N GLU A 48 8.35 2.92 9.85
CA GLU A 48 7.35 3.93 9.51
C GLU A 48 5.97 3.57 10.05
N THR A 49 5.55 2.32 9.91
CA THR A 49 4.24 1.89 10.43
C THR A 49 4.18 1.94 11.95
N MET A 50 5.24 1.55 12.67
CA MET A 50 5.26 1.69 14.13
C MET A 50 5.25 3.14 14.62
N HIS A 51 5.70 4.10 13.79
CA HIS A 51 5.75 5.51 14.17
C HIS A 51 4.48 6.27 13.78
N ASN A 52 3.94 5.99 12.60
CA ASN A 52 2.93 6.83 11.95
C ASN A 52 1.53 6.19 11.90
N GLU A 53 1.41 4.87 12.07
CA GLU A 53 0.14 4.16 11.94
C GLU A 53 -0.48 3.88 13.32
N PRO A 54 -1.61 4.52 13.70
CA PRO A 54 -2.24 4.32 15.00
C PRO A 54 -2.62 2.86 15.26
N GLN A 55 -3.06 2.17 14.21
CA GLN A 55 -3.39 0.74 14.20
C GLN A 55 -2.22 -0.19 14.56
N VAL A 56 -0.99 0.32 14.62
CA VAL A 56 0.21 -0.42 15.04
C VAL A 56 0.76 0.19 16.33
N HIS A 57 0.98 1.50 16.33
CA HIS A 57 1.54 2.26 17.44
C HIS A 57 0.73 2.09 18.75
N ASP A 58 -0.60 2.24 18.69
CA ASP A 58 -1.45 2.28 19.89
C ASP A 58 -1.59 0.92 20.58
N LEU A 59 -1.22 -0.16 19.89
CA LEU A 59 -1.31 -1.53 20.40
C LEU A 59 -0.12 -1.94 21.25
N ASN A 60 0.90 -1.07 21.36
CA ASN A 60 2.11 -1.28 22.15
C ASN A 60 2.76 -2.65 21.89
N ILE A 61 2.86 -3.02 20.61
CA ILE A 61 3.47 -4.29 20.20
C ILE A 61 5.00 -4.13 20.29
N ALA A 62 5.66 -5.09 20.94
CA ALA A 62 7.12 -5.09 21.02
C ALA A 62 7.76 -5.10 19.62
N TYR A 63 8.76 -4.24 19.40
CA TYR A 63 9.40 -4.06 18.08
C TYR A 63 9.83 -5.38 17.44
N PHE A 64 10.44 -6.29 18.20
CA PHE A 64 10.89 -7.57 17.64
C PHE A 64 9.73 -8.43 17.12
N LEU A 65 8.59 -8.46 17.82
CA LEU A 65 7.41 -9.23 17.39
C LEU A 65 6.82 -8.64 16.11
N TYR A 66 6.73 -7.31 16.05
CA TYR A 66 6.19 -6.62 14.90
C TYR A 66 7.12 -6.71 13.68
N TYR A 67 8.43 -6.57 13.88
CA TYR A 67 9.43 -6.77 12.82
C TYR A 67 9.38 -8.20 12.26
N THR A 68 9.30 -9.23 13.12
CA THR A 68 9.16 -10.62 12.66
C THR A 68 7.85 -10.84 11.90
N HIS A 69 6.75 -10.23 12.35
CA HIS A 69 5.48 -10.24 11.62
C HIS A 69 5.61 -9.59 10.23
N MET A 70 6.20 -8.39 10.15
CA MET A 70 6.43 -7.69 8.88
C MET A 70 7.34 -8.46 7.94
N TYR A 71 8.38 -9.12 8.46
CA TYR A 71 9.24 -10.00 7.67
C TYR A 71 8.44 -11.12 6.98
N PHE A 72 7.62 -11.86 7.74
CA PHE A 72 6.80 -12.94 7.18
C PHE A 72 5.62 -12.45 6.33
N ALA A 73 5.13 -11.23 6.58
CA ALA A 73 4.14 -10.58 5.73
C ALA A 73 4.72 -10.25 4.36
N TRP A 74 5.89 -9.60 4.33
CA TRP A 74 6.60 -9.27 3.09
C TRP A 74 7.03 -10.49 2.26
N MET A 75 7.17 -11.67 2.88
CA MET A 75 7.41 -12.93 2.15
C MET A 75 6.19 -13.45 1.38
N GLN A 76 4.97 -12.98 1.69
CA GLN A 76 3.72 -13.48 1.11
C GLN A 76 3.09 -12.49 0.11
N VAL A 77 3.77 -11.38 -0.19
CA VAL A 77 3.25 -10.35 -1.08
C VAL A 77 3.22 -10.81 -2.52
N GLU A 78 2.35 -10.18 -3.31
CA GLU A 78 2.44 -10.22 -4.77
C GLU A 78 3.45 -9.16 -5.22
N PRO A 79 4.64 -9.53 -5.72
CA PRO A 79 5.70 -8.57 -6.01
C PRO A 79 5.34 -7.60 -7.15
N ASN A 80 4.52 -8.03 -8.11
CA ASN A 80 4.10 -7.19 -9.24
C ASN A 80 3.04 -6.16 -8.83
N LEU A 81 2.40 -6.35 -7.68
CA LEU A 81 1.39 -5.45 -7.14
C LEU A 81 1.91 -4.63 -5.95
N SER A 82 2.99 -5.09 -5.32
CA SER A 82 3.62 -4.38 -4.21
C SER A 82 4.61 -3.35 -4.75
N VAL A 83 4.30 -2.07 -4.51
CA VAL A 83 5.01 -0.93 -5.10
C VAL A 83 5.83 -0.21 -4.05
N VAL A 84 7.04 0.22 -4.41
CA VAL A 84 7.93 0.99 -3.54
C VAL A 84 8.33 2.29 -4.23
N ALA A 85 8.25 3.39 -3.50
CA ALA A 85 8.71 4.71 -3.93
C ALA A 85 10.16 4.92 -3.48
N VAL A 86 11.05 5.16 -4.44
CA VAL A 86 12.49 5.35 -4.19
C VAL A 86 13.03 6.57 -4.92
N GLU A 87 14.14 7.13 -4.42
CA GLU A 87 14.86 8.18 -5.14
C GLU A 87 15.57 7.59 -6.38
N GLN A 88 15.34 8.20 -7.54
CA GLN A 88 15.97 7.79 -8.79
C GLN A 88 17.49 7.94 -8.70
N GLY A 89 18.23 6.91 -9.12
CA GLY A 89 19.70 6.92 -9.15
C GLY A 89 20.38 6.67 -7.79
N SER A 90 19.62 6.52 -6.69
CA SER A 90 20.16 6.27 -5.35
C SER A 90 20.58 4.83 -5.06
N ASN A 91 20.71 3.96 -6.07
CA ASN A 91 20.74 2.49 -5.91
C ASN A 91 19.57 1.95 -5.05
N HIS A 92 18.44 2.67 -5.04
CA HIS A 92 17.27 2.37 -4.21
C HIS A 92 17.57 2.32 -2.70
N SER A 93 18.54 3.14 -2.26
CA SER A 93 18.98 3.23 -0.86
C SER A 93 18.13 4.15 0.01
N GLU A 94 17.27 4.98 -0.59
CA GLU A 94 16.29 5.78 0.15
C GLU A 94 14.87 5.42 -0.31
N LEU A 95 14.05 4.97 0.64
CA LEU A 95 12.63 4.67 0.45
C LEU A 95 11.79 5.84 0.97
N TYR A 96 10.79 6.20 0.20
CA TYR A 96 9.87 7.30 0.50
C TYR A 96 8.43 6.83 0.66
N GLY A 97 8.16 5.57 0.37
CA GLY A 97 6.88 4.96 0.60
C GLY A 97 6.86 3.53 0.08
N ALA A 98 5.93 2.75 0.58
CA ALA A 98 5.73 1.38 0.15
C ALA A 98 4.28 0.98 0.36
N ASN A 99 3.74 0.28 -0.63
CA ASN A 99 2.42 -0.33 -0.58
C ASN A 99 2.59 -1.85 -0.59
N MET A 100 2.17 -2.51 0.48
CA MET A 100 2.18 -3.96 0.57
C MET A 100 0.88 -4.48 -0.06
N ALA A 101 0.97 -5.35 -1.06
CA ALA A 101 -0.17 -6.00 -1.67
C ALA A 101 -0.11 -7.52 -1.44
N LEU A 102 -1.15 -8.06 -0.81
CA LEU A 102 -1.22 -9.48 -0.41
C LEU A 102 -2.44 -10.13 -1.06
N PRO A 103 -2.37 -11.40 -1.48
CA PRO A 103 -3.58 -12.15 -1.78
C PRO A 103 -4.41 -12.32 -0.49
N ILE A 104 -5.74 -12.19 -0.56
CA ILE A 104 -6.63 -12.29 0.63
C ILE A 104 -6.35 -13.55 1.48
N PRO A 105 -6.13 -14.74 0.91
CA PRO A 105 -5.79 -15.93 1.70
C PRO A 105 -4.55 -15.76 2.60
N ALA A 106 -3.56 -14.94 2.23
CA ALA A 106 -2.38 -14.71 3.05
C ALA A 106 -2.72 -14.11 4.42
N LEU A 107 -3.81 -13.35 4.54
CA LEU A 107 -4.27 -12.81 5.83
C LEU A 107 -4.64 -13.92 6.85
N THR A 108 -4.92 -15.14 6.39
CA THR A 108 -5.30 -16.26 7.26
C THR A 108 -4.10 -17.08 7.73
N THR A 109 -3.04 -17.14 6.94
CA THR A 109 -1.84 -17.96 7.18
C THR A 109 -0.65 -17.15 7.70
N MET A 110 -0.76 -15.83 7.74
CA MET A 110 0.32 -14.95 8.17
C MET A 110 0.70 -15.15 9.64
N TYR A 111 2.01 -15.24 9.89
CA TYR A 111 2.55 -15.27 11.24
C TYR A 111 2.14 -14.00 12.00
N ALA A 112 1.41 -14.16 13.11
CA ALA A 112 0.84 -13.03 13.84
C ALA A 112 0.87 -13.32 15.35
N PRO A 113 1.93 -12.92 16.07
CA PRO A 113 2.07 -13.19 17.50
C PRO A 113 1.35 -12.15 18.37
N GLY A 114 0.85 -12.60 19.52
CA GLY A 114 0.31 -11.73 20.56
C GLY A 114 -0.88 -10.88 20.08
N ASN A 115 -0.79 -9.56 20.28
CA ASN A 115 -1.88 -8.65 19.90
C ASN A 115 -2.06 -8.53 18.37
N ILE A 116 -1.05 -8.88 17.57
CA ILE A 116 -1.16 -8.84 16.10
C ILE A 116 -2.27 -9.77 15.60
N THR A 117 -2.46 -10.93 16.24
CA THR A 117 -3.56 -11.86 15.88
C THR A 117 -4.93 -11.18 15.97
N LYS A 118 -5.13 -10.33 16.98
CA LYS A 118 -6.40 -9.61 17.19
C LYS A 118 -6.63 -8.55 16.11
N VAL A 119 -5.57 -7.86 15.71
CA VAL A 119 -5.62 -6.88 14.60
C VAL A 119 -5.97 -7.57 13.30
N LEU A 120 -5.28 -8.66 12.96
CA LEU A 120 -5.59 -9.40 11.75
C LEU A 120 -7.00 -9.97 11.78
N ALA A 121 -7.48 -10.45 12.93
CA ALA A 121 -8.86 -10.89 13.06
C ALA A 121 -9.84 -9.75 12.71
N PHE A 122 -9.67 -8.57 13.31
CA PHE A 122 -10.48 -7.39 12.99
C PHE A 122 -10.42 -7.02 11.50
N VAL A 123 -9.23 -6.91 10.92
CA VAL A 123 -9.03 -6.56 9.51
C VAL A 123 -9.73 -7.55 8.57
N ARG A 124 -9.64 -8.85 8.85
CA ARG A 124 -10.33 -9.88 8.06
C ARG A 124 -11.84 -9.71 8.12
N GLU A 125 -12.42 -9.45 9.29
CA GLU A 125 -13.85 -9.19 9.43
C GLU A 125 -14.27 -7.95 8.61
N CYS A 126 -13.46 -6.89 8.60
CA CYS A 126 -13.72 -5.72 7.76
C CYS A 126 -13.76 -6.09 6.26
N TYR A 127 -12.79 -6.87 5.78
CA TYR A 127 -12.78 -7.28 4.37
C TYR A 127 -13.89 -8.26 4.03
N GLU A 128 -14.21 -9.22 4.90
CA GLU A 128 -15.37 -10.10 4.71
C GLU A 128 -16.67 -9.31 4.62
N HIS A 129 -16.87 -8.34 5.50
CA HIS A 129 -18.04 -7.46 5.45
C HIS A 129 -18.13 -6.69 4.13
N VAL A 130 -17.01 -6.10 3.66
CA VAL A 130 -16.97 -5.40 2.37
C VAL A 130 -17.30 -6.33 1.20
N ARG A 131 -16.76 -7.57 1.21
CA ARG A 131 -17.06 -8.57 0.17
C ARG A 131 -18.54 -8.92 0.14
N GLU A 132 -19.17 -9.06 1.31
CA GLU A 132 -20.59 -9.39 1.42
C GLU A 132 -21.50 -8.26 0.95
N VAL A 133 -21.26 -7.03 1.42
CA VAL A 133 -22.06 -5.85 1.06
C VAL A 133 -21.99 -5.55 -0.45
N ASN A 134 -20.85 -5.80 -1.07
CA ASN A 134 -20.65 -5.57 -2.51
C ASN A 134 -20.88 -6.81 -3.37
N HIS A 135 -21.37 -7.92 -2.79
CA HIS A 135 -21.60 -9.19 -3.49
C HIS A 135 -20.39 -9.70 -4.29
N LEU A 136 -19.17 -9.49 -3.76
CA LEU A 136 -17.94 -9.90 -4.42
C LEU A 136 -17.80 -11.42 -4.38
N ASN A 137 -17.36 -12.01 -5.50
CA ASN A 137 -17.16 -13.46 -5.57
C ASN A 137 -16.07 -13.90 -4.58
N LYS A 138 -16.43 -14.78 -3.64
CA LYS A 138 -15.49 -15.23 -2.61
C LYS A 138 -14.36 -16.13 -3.15
N THR A 139 -14.53 -16.69 -4.36
CA THR A 139 -13.54 -17.55 -5.02
C THR A 139 -12.72 -16.84 -6.08
N ALA A 140 -13.00 -15.57 -6.37
CA ALA A 140 -12.22 -14.81 -7.35
C ALA A 140 -10.82 -14.50 -6.82
N HIS A 141 -9.88 -14.31 -7.75
CA HIS A 141 -8.55 -13.85 -7.40
C HIS A 141 -8.65 -12.45 -6.78
N ALA A 142 -8.17 -12.31 -5.56
CA ALA A 142 -8.39 -11.09 -4.79
C ALA A 142 -7.17 -10.71 -3.96
N PHE A 143 -6.89 -9.40 -3.97
CA PHE A 143 -5.78 -8.82 -3.25
C PHE A 143 -6.26 -7.79 -2.24
N VAL A 144 -5.41 -7.50 -1.26
CA VAL A 144 -5.59 -6.43 -0.28
C VAL A 144 -4.32 -5.60 -0.17
N SER A 145 -4.49 -4.31 0.05
CA SER A 145 -3.42 -3.45 0.59
C SER A 145 -3.85 -2.91 1.93
N THR A 146 -3.52 -3.67 2.98
CA THR A 146 -3.90 -3.40 4.37
C THR A 146 -3.07 -2.29 4.99
N LEU A 147 -1.77 -2.27 4.70
CA LEU A 147 -0.82 -1.30 5.22
C LEU A 147 -0.10 -0.64 4.05
N ARG A 148 0.02 0.68 4.12
CA ARG A 148 0.81 1.51 3.23
C ARG A 148 1.51 2.55 4.08
N THR A 149 2.74 2.86 3.75
CA THR A 149 3.48 3.97 4.36
C THR A 149 3.99 4.90 3.28
N SER A 150 4.07 6.18 3.59
CA SER A 150 4.57 7.21 2.69
C SER A 150 5.09 8.41 3.48
N ALA A 151 6.14 9.05 2.95
CA ALA A 151 6.70 10.26 3.52
C ALA A 151 5.80 11.49 3.30
N THR A 152 4.94 11.45 2.27
CA THR A 152 4.01 12.54 1.93
C THR A 152 2.71 12.00 1.34
N LEU A 153 1.64 12.79 1.43
CA LEU A 153 0.35 12.47 0.81
C LEU A 153 0.46 12.29 -0.72
N GLU A 154 1.30 13.08 -1.39
CA GLU A 154 1.53 12.95 -2.84
C GLU A 154 2.10 11.56 -3.18
N ILE A 155 3.04 11.06 -2.38
CA ILE A 155 3.62 9.73 -2.59
C ILE A 155 2.60 8.64 -2.29
N ASN A 156 1.76 8.84 -1.26
CA ASN A 156 0.64 7.93 -0.98
C ASN A 156 -0.29 7.78 -2.18
N GLN A 157 -0.71 8.89 -2.78
CA GLN A 157 -1.58 8.90 -3.96
C GLN A 157 -0.93 8.19 -5.15
N LYS A 158 0.34 8.50 -5.45
CA LYS A 158 1.10 7.84 -6.52
C LYS A 158 1.23 6.32 -6.29
N LEU A 159 1.43 5.87 -5.04
CA LEU A 159 1.45 4.45 -4.70
C LEU A 159 0.10 3.77 -4.97
N VAL A 160 -1.02 4.43 -4.63
CA VAL A 160 -2.38 3.92 -4.91
C VAL A 160 -2.63 3.84 -6.41
N GLU A 161 -2.31 4.90 -7.15
CA GLU A 161 -2.46 4.98 -8.61
C GLU A 161 -1.71 3.85 -9.30
N GLU A 162 -0.41 3.71 -9.00
CA GLU A 162 0.44 2.71 -9.64
C GLU A 162 0.03 1.29 -9.26
N THR A 163 -0.33 1.06 -7.99
CA THR A 163 -0.84 -0.27 -7.58
C THR A 163 -2.14 -0.60 -8.31
N THR A 164 -3.06 0.37 -8.43
CA THR A 164 -4.34 0.18 -9.13
C THR A 164 -4.12 -0.09 -10.62
N LYS A 165 -3.17 0.63 -11.24
CA LYS A 165 -2.77 0.41 -12.63
C LYS A 165 -2.22 -1.00 -12.83
N ARG A 166 -1.23 -1.42 -12.02
CA ARG A 166 -0.63 -2.76 -12.11
C ARG A 166 -1.67 -3.87 -11.89
N PHE A 167 -2.59 -3.69 -10.95
CA PHE A 167 -3.71 -4.60 -10.75
C PHE A 167 -4.53 -4.74 -12.04
N ARG A 168 -4.97 -3.63 -12.64
CA ARG A 168 -5.78 -3.65 -13.89
C ARG A 168 -5.04 -4.37 -15.04
N GLU A 169 -3.73 -4.20 -15.13
CA GLU A 169 -2.90 -4.82 -16.18
C GLU A 169 -2.72 -6.33 -15.99
N MET A 170 -2.61 -6.81 -14.73
CA MET A 170 -2.31 -8.22 -14.44
C MET A 170 -3.55 -9.08 -14.10
N SER A 171 -4.66 -8.45 -13.73
CA SER A 171 -5.81 -9.15 -13.16
C SER A 171 -6.72 -9.81 -14.21
N GLU A 172 -7.28 -10.96 -13.84
CA GLU A 172 -8.29 -11.63 -14.65
C GLU A 172 -9.67 -10.98 -14.47
N PRO A 173 -10.58 -11.12 -15.46
CA PRO A 173 -11.95 -10.63 -15.33
C PRO A 173 -12.64 -11.14 -14.05
N GLY A 174 -13.19 -10.22 -13.27
CA GLY A 174 -13.88 -10.53 -12.00
C GLY A 174 -12.97 -10.59 -10.77
N ALA A 175 -11.65 -10.46 -10.93
CA ALA A 175 -10.75 -10.21 -9.82
C ALA A 175 -11.02 -8.83 -9.17
N TYR A 176 -10.62 -8.67 -7.91
CA TYR A 176 -10.73 -7.39 -7.22
C TYR A 176 -9.54 -7.12 -6.29
N HIS A 177 -9.29 -5.85 -6.04
CA HIS A 177 -8.29 -5.37 -5.09
C HIS A 177 -8.96 -4.46 -4.08
N LEU A 178 -8.82 -4.79 -2.79
CA LEU A 178 -9.37 -3.99 -1.70
C LEU A 178 -8.26 -3.12 -1.10
N LEU A 179 -8.48 -1.81 -1.11
CA LEU A 179 -7.55 -0.81 -0.58
C LEU A 179 -8.16 -0.16 0.67
N TRP A 180 -7.35 0.06 1.69
CA TRP A 180 -7.71 0.93 2.81
C TRP A 180 -7.23 2.36 2.52
N GLU A 181 -8.14 3.32 2.47
CA GLU A 181 -7.82 4.72 2.18
C GLU A 181 -8.90 5.67 2.70
N ASP A 182 -8.48 6.88 3.07
CA ASP A 182 -9.40 7.97 3.39
C ASP A 182 -9.85 8.66 2.09
N GLN A 183 -11.15 8.53 1.79
CA GLN A 183 -11.74 9.11 0.58
C GLN A 183 -11.63 10.63 0.52
N THR A 184 -11.45 11.31 1.65
CA THR A 184 -11.34 12.77 1.70
C THR A 184 -10.00 13.28 1.16
N LEU A 185 -8.98 12.41 1.08
CA LEU A 185 -7.63 12.74 0.65
C LEU A 185 -7.32 12.26 -0.78
N MET A 186 -8.32 11.72 -1.48
CA MET A 186 -8.20 11.08 -2.79
C MET A 186 -8.90 11.92 -3.86
N VAL A 187 -8.16 12.41 -4.86
CA VAL A 187 -8.75 12.97 -6.09
C VAL A 187 -9.30 11.79 -6.91
N SER A 188 -10.50 11.89 -7.46
CA SER A 188 -11.18 10.76 -8.13
C SER A 188 -10.30 10.02 -9.15
N PHE A 189 -10.27 8.68 -9.07
CA PHE A 189 -9.51 7.75 -9.95
C PHE A 189 -10.41 6.92 -10.88
#